data_AF-A0A9N9F9N1-F1
#
_entry.id   AF-A0A9N9F9N1-F1
#
_cell.length_a   1.000
_cell.length_b   1.000
_cell.length_c   1.000
_cell.angle_alpha   90.00
_cell.angle_beta   90.00
_cell.angle_gamma   90.00
#
_symmetry.space_group_name_H-M   'P 1'
#
loop_
_entity.id
_entity.type
_entity.pdbx_description
1 polymer ?
#
loop_
_entity_poly.entity_id
_entity_poly.type
_entity_poly.pdbx_seq_one_letter_code
_entity_poly.pdbx_strand_id
1 'polypeptide(L)' 'MTQLQFKGWETALDSENLTLLSILKFRQTRDDFSFNKSVEHTLISKFVSYVAETADKKWGKVASALNNDGGIFK' A
#
# COMPACT_ATOMS: atom_id res chain seq x y z
N MET A 1 0.73 5.68 12.76
CA MET A 1 1.69 6.39 11.88
C MET A 1 1.43 6.16 10.39
N THR A 2 0.91 5.00 9.96
CA THR A 2 0.58 4.69 8.55
C THR A 2 -0.43 5.64 7.89
N GLN A 3 -1.33 6.26 8.66
CA GLN A 3 -2.38 7.15 8.12
C GLN A 3 -1.84 8.44 7.47
N LEU A 4 -0.72 9.00 7.93
CA LEU A 4 -0.17 10.24 7.35
C LEU A 4 0.56 9.96 6.03
N GLN A 5 1.37 8.91 6.00
CA GLN A 5 2.18 8.47 4.84
C GLN A 5 1.33 8.06 3.62
N PHE A 6 0.09 7.62 3.87
CA PHE A 6 -0.85 7.19 2.85
C PHE A 6 -2.13 8.03 2.84
N LYS A 7 -2.13 9.24 3.40
CA LYS A 7 -3.31 10.10 3.40
C LYS A 7 -3.82 10.34 1.96
N GLY A 8 -5.12 10.11 1.74
CA GLY A 8 -5.77 10.28 0.43
C GLY A 8 -5.51 9.13 -0.55
N TRP A 9 -5.05 7.96 -0.08
CA TRP A 9 -4.84 6.79 -0.93
C TRP A 9 -6.13 6.29 -1.60
N GLU A 10 -7.28 6.39 -0.92
CA GLU A 10 -8.58 5.90 -1.40
C GLU A 10 -9.05 6.59 -2.69
N THR A 11 -8.66 7.85 -2.88
CA THR A 11 -9.01 8.65 -4.06
C THR A 11 -7.92 8.62 -5.13
N ALA A 12 -6.67 8.32 -4.74
CA ALA A 12 -5.52 8.31 -5.63
C ALA A 12 -5.19 6.93 -6.21
N LEU A 13 -5.63 5.87 -5.55
CA LEU A 13 -5.45 4.48 -5.99
C LEU A 13 -6.76 3.93 -6.53
N ASP A 14 -6.63 3.01 -7.47
CA ASP A 14 -7.77 2.27 -8.02
C ASP A 14 -7.77 0.85 -7.43
N SER A 15 -8.87 0.48 -6.79
CA SER A 15 -9.09 -0.86 -6.25
C SER A 15 -9.00 -1.98 -7.26
N GLU A 16 -9.33 -1.72 -8.53
CA GLU A 16 -9.29 -2.75 -9.59
C GLU A 16 -7.90 -2.89 -10.20
N ASN A 17 -7.02 -1.90 -9.97
CA ASN A 17 -5.64 -1.85 -10.46
C ASN A 17 -4.63 -1.65 -9.31
N LEU A 18 -4.98 -2.11 -8.10
CA LEU A 18 -4.10 -2.00 -6.95
C LEU A 18 -2.97 -3.02 -7.09
N THR A 19 -1.77 -2.52 -7.37
CA THR A 19 -0.55 -3.28 -7.58
C THR A 19 0.57 -2.64 -6.79
N LEU A 20 1.66 -3.38 -6.55
CA LEU A 20 2.85 -2.78 -5.91
C LEU A 20 3.36 -1.54 -6.67
N LEU A 21 3.27 -1.56 -8.01
CA LEU A 21 3.68 -0.45 -8.85
C LEU A 21 2.78 0.78 -8.67
N SER A 22 1.46 0.62 -8.57
CA SER A 22 0.56 1.76 -8.34
C SER A 22 0.75 2.35 -6.93
N ILE A 23 1.01 1.51 -5.93
CA ILE A 23 1.35 1.95 -4.57
C ILE A 23 2.68 2.72 -4.55
N LEU A 24 3.71 2.22 -5.25
CA LEU A 24 5.00 2.91 -5.38
C LEU A 24 4.88 4.26 -6.08
N LYS A 25 4.14 4.32 -7.19
CA LYS A 25 3.87 5.59 -7.89
C LYS A 25 3.16 6.59 -6.98
N PHE A 26 2.18 6.14 -6.20
CA PHE A 26 1.54 6.99 -5.19
C PHE A 26 2.55 7.48 -4.16
N ARG A 27 3.41 6.60 -3.62
CA ARG A 27 4.43 6.96 -2.63
C ARG A 27 5.42 7.99 -3.16
N GLN A 28 5.84 7.90 -4.43
CA GLN A 28 6.72 8.88 -5.07
C GLN A 28 6.13 10.31 -5.11
N THR A 29 4.81 10.46 -4.99
CA THR A 29 4.15 11.79 -4.93
C THR A 29 4.11 12.38 -3.52
N ARG A 30 4.56 11.65 -2.49
CA ARG A 30 4.52 12.10 -1.09
C ARG A 30 5.81 12.81 -0.74
N ASP A 31 5.71 13.89 0.04
CA ASP A 31 6.87 14.69 0.47
C ASP A 31 7.85 13.89 1.34
N ASP A 32 7.37 12.85 2.02
CA ASP A 32 8.16 11.98 2.89
C ASP A 32 8.66 10.70 2.19
N PHE A 33 8.67 10.67 0.86
CA PHE A 33 9.21 9.55 0.09
C PHE A 33 10.70 9.36 0.32
N SER A 34 11.13 8.12 0.55
CA SER A 34 12.53 7.76 0.67
C SER A 34 13.02 6.90 -0.49
N PHE A 35 14.20 7.19 -1.03
CA PHE A 35 14.88 6.24 -1.94
C PHE A 35 15.49 5.04 -1.20
N ASN A 36 15.43 5.00 0.13
CA ASN A 36 15.83 3.84 0.91
C ASN A 36 14.80 2.72 0.74
N LYS A 37 15.19 1.68 -0.03
CA LYS A 37 14.36 0.52 -0.32
C LYS A 37 13.76 -0.13 0.92
N SER A 38 14.54 -0.31 1.99
CA SER A 38 14.08 -0.99 3.21
C SER A 38 13.01 -0.19 3.95
N VAL A 39 13.15 1.14 3.94
CA VAL A 39 12.17 2.06 4.55
C VAL A 39 10.86 2.00 3.77
N GLU A 40 10.88 2.23 2.46
CA GLU A 40 9.66 2.22 1.64
C GLU A 40 9.00 0.85 1.59
N HIS A 41 9.79 -0.23 1.52
CA HIS A 41 9.25 -1.58 1.59
C HIS A 41 8.44 -1.77 2.87
N THR A 42 9.02 -1.42 4.03
CA THR A 42 8.37 -1.54 5.34
C THR A 42 7.08 -0.72 5.41
N LEU A 43 7.08 0.50 4.86
CA LEU A 43 5.90 1.37 4.83
C LEU A 43 4.79 0.78 3.95
N ILE A 44 5.14 0.27 2.77
CA ILE A 44 4.21 -0.36 1.85
C ILE A 44 3.64 -1.64 2.46
N SER A 45 4.44 -2.49 3.10
CA SER A 45 3.94 -3.69 3.80
C SER A 45 2.89 -3.34 4.84
N LYS A 46 3.20 -2.37 5.71
CA LYS A 46 2.27 -1.91 6.75
C LYS A 46 0.99 -1.34 6.16
N PHE A 47 1.08 -0.64 5.03
CA PHE A 47 -0.08 -0.12 4.32
C PHE A 47 -0.95 -1.25 3.75
N VAL A 48 -0.36 -2.23 3.07
CA VAL A 48 -1.10 -3.38 2.52
C VAL A 48 -1.82 -4.14 3.64
N SER A 49 -1.16 -4.40 4.77
CA SER A 49 -1.81 -5.02 5.94
C SER A 49 -2.96 -4.17 6.48
N TYR A 50 -2.75 -2.86 6.62
CA TYR A 50 -3.80 -1.94 7.05
C TYR A 50 -5.03 -1.99 6.12
N VAL A 51 -4.84 -1.92 4.81
CA VAL A 51 -5.94 -1.99 3.83
C VAL A 51 -6.63 -3.35 3.88
N ALA A 52 -5.89 -4.45 4.08
CA ALA A 52 -6.45 -5.79 4.22
C ALA A 52 -7.36 -5.92 5.46
N GLU A 53 -7.00 -5.26 6.56
CA GLU A 53 -7.70 -5.37 7.85
C GLU A 53 -8.85 -4.37 8.03
N THR A 54 -8.75 -3.17 7.44
CA THR A 54 -9.61 -2.03 7.80
C THR A 54 -10.42 -1.44 6.66
N ALA A 55 -10.10 -1.72 5.42
CA ALA A 55 -10.82 -1.14 4.29
C ALA A 55 -12.06 -1.96 3.92
N ASP A 56 -13.02 -1.33 3.21
CA ASP A 56 -14.23 -1.98 2.71
C ASP A 56 -13.94 -3.33 2.04
N LYS A 57 -14.92 -4.25 2.04
CA LYS A 57 -14.78 -5.62 1.50
C LYS A 57 -14.12 -5.70 0.12
N LYS A 58 -14.26 -4.67 -0.73
CA LYS A 58 -13.59 -4.57 -2.04
C LYS A 58 -12.07 -4.44 -1.88
N TRP A 59 -11.62 -3.47 -1.10
CA TRP A 59 -10.21 -3.18 -0.85
C TRP A 59 -9.53 -4.29 -0.06
N GLY A 60 -10.20 -4.84 0.96
CA GLY A 60 -9.65 -5.91 1.79
C GLY A 60 -9.28 -7.16 0.97
N LYS A 61 -10.11 -7.53 -0.02
CA LYS A 61 -9.83 -8.67 -0.93
C LYS A 61 -8.59 -8.44 -1.79
N VAL A 62 -8.46 -7.25 -2.38
CA VAL A 62 -7.36 -6.94 -3.30
C VAL A 62 -6.04 -6.78 -2.53
N ALA A 63 -6.08 -6.15 -1.36
CA ALA A 63 -4.92 -6.09 -0.47
C ALA A 63 -4.51 -7.46 0.07
N SER A 64 -5.46 -8.35 0.39
CA SER A 64 -5.17 -9.73 0.78
C SER A 64 -4.51 -10.52 -0.35
N ALA A 65 -4.92 -10.32 -1.60
CA ALA A 65 -4.27 -10.93 -2.76
C ALA A 65 -2.81 -10.46 -2.88
N LEU A 66 -2.55 -9.15 -2.72
CA LEU A 66 -1.18 -8.61 -2.70
C LEU A 66 -0.34 -9.13 -1.54
N ASN A 67 -0.96 -9.45 -0.40
CA ASN A 67 -0.29 -10.02 0.75
C ASN A 67 0.07 -11.51 0.54
N ASN A 68 -0.66 -12.22 -0.33
CA ASN A 68 -0.53 -13.66 -0.55
C ASN A 68 0.24 -14.03 -1.83
N ASP A 69 0.10 -13.29 -2.93
CA ASP A 69 0.74 -13.58 -4.22
C ASP A 69 2.24 -13.26 -4.24
N GLY A 70 2.71 -12.49 -3.27
CA GLY A 70 4.13 -12.37 -2.99
C GLY A 70 4.42 -12.92 -1.61
N GLY A 71 5.25 -13.95 -1.51
CA GLY A 71 6.02 -14.24 -0.29
C GLY A 71 7.00 -13.11 0.08
N ILE A 72 6.62 -11.85 -0.15
CA ILE A 72 7.39 -10.61 -0.05
C ILE A 72 7.18 -9.96 1.32
N PHE A 73 6.12 -10.30 2.04
CA PHE A 73 5.78 -9.72 3.35
C PHE A 73 5.86 -10.70 4.53
N LYS A 74 6.49 -11.87 4.35
CA LYS A 74 6.78 -12.82 5.42
C LYS A 74 8.24 -12.77 5.83
#